data_AF-A0A8W8NVX0-F1
#
_entry.id   AF-A0A8W8NVX0-F1
#
_cell.length_a   1.000
_cell.length_b   1.000
_cell.length_c   1.000
_cell.angle_alpha   90.00
_cell.angle_beta   90.00
_cell.angle_gamma   90.00
#
_symmetry.space_group_name_H-M   'P 1'
#
loop_
_entity.id
_entity.type
_entity.pdbx_description
1 polymer ?
#
loop_
_entity_poly.entity_id
_entity_poly.type
_entity_poly.pdbx_seq_one_letter_code
_entity_poly.pdbx_strand_id
1 'polypeptide(L)'
;MVSLFGHSGYHFDVLTVWFCLLAVSQAAYVNVALDKPAYQKYQYQPGDDRYDASNAVDGRKSDLSQGGGQCAISYYRQTATWWVNLITIHSIFNITVYFRTENSLQYFYGGWSKFFLGFSVYVSNTTDRLQGTLCFKDDNFTALTIPTVFTTTCPVHGQYVIYYNERLRGVTYPRGYSPNVFSYLCEVEVYGCPGGFYGANCSTACPDTNCYCHLKTGTCQGCKPGYQGYLCKLACDKGWSTNLKG
;
A
#
# COMPACT_ATOMS: atom_id res chain seq x y z
N MET A 1 -36.40 -64.94 28.16
CA MET A 1 -34.96 -65.21 28.41
C MET A 1 -34.19 -64.77 27.18
N VAL A 2 -33.25 -63.83 27.36
CA VAL A 2 -31.90 -63.76 26.71
C VAL A 2 -31.89 -63.78 25.16
N SER A 3 -31.29 -62.86 24.39
CA SER A 3 -30.38 -61.73 24.62
C SER A 3 -30.36 -60.82 23.38
N LEU A 4 -29.82 -59.62 23.59
CA LEU A 4 -29.43 -58.58 22.64
C LEU A 4 -28.28 -58.97 21.69
N PHE A 5 -28.03 -58.09 20.71
CA PHE A 5 -26.76 -57.64 20.08
C PHE A 5 -26.88 -57.63 18.53
N GLY A 6 -26.60 -56.56 17.79
CA GLY A 6 -26.17 -55.20 18.11
C GLY A 6 -26.36 -54.33 16.86
N HIS A 7 -26.75 -53.06 17.04
CA HIS A 7 -26.77 -52.09 15.95
C HIS A 7 -25.34 -51.62 15.69
N SER A 8 -24.81 -51.91 14.51
CA SER A 8 -23.58 -51.32 13.99
C SER A 8 -23.85 -49.85 13.65
N GLY A 9 -23.62 -48.97 14.61
CA GLY A 9 -23.60 -47.53 14.38
C GLY A 9 -22.40 -47.17 13.51
N TYR A 10 -22.66 -46.73 12.28
CA TYR A 10 -21.66 -46.04 11.47
C TYR A 10 -21.38 -44.68 12.10
N HIS A 11 -20.39 -44.62 12.99
CA HIS A 11 -19.73 -43.37 13.36
C HIS A 11 -18.82 -42.96 12.21
N PHE A 12 -19.39 -42.40 11.13
CA PHE A 12 -18.58 -41.68 10.16
C PHE A 12 -18.17 -40.35 10.79
N ASP A 13 -16.87 -40.22 11.04
CA ASP A 13 -16.19 -39.05 11.57
C ASP A 13 -16.59 -37.76 10.83
N VAL A 14 -17.50 -36.99 11.44
CA VAL A 14 -17.76 -35.59 11.04
C VAL A 14 -16.56 -34.69 11.42
N LEU A 15 -15.61 -35.20 12.20
CA LEU A 15 -14.41 -34.50 12.66
C LEU A 15 -13.27 -34.48 11.63
N THR A 16 -13.21 -35.42 10.68
CA THR A 16 -12.10 -35.48 9.69
C THR A 16 -12.35 -34.66 8.43
N VAL A 17 -13.61 -34.31 8.12
CA VAL A 17 -13.96 -33.44 6.98
C VAL A 17 -13.87 -31.94 7.36
N TRP A 18 -13.79 -31.61 8.65
CA TRP A 18 -13.66 -30.24 9.14
C TRP A 18 -12.23 -29.70 9.22
N PHE A 19 -11.21 -30.54 8.98
CA PHE A 19 -9.81 -30.10 8.91
C PHE A 19 -9.31 -29.79 7.50
N CYS A 20 -10.14 -29.94 6.47
CA CYS A 20 -9.77 -29.60 5.08
C CYS A 20 -10.25 -28.22 4.60
N LEU A 21 -10.82 -27.37 5.46
CA LEU A 21 -11.41 -26.09 5.04
C LEU A 21 -10.79 -24.80 5.63
N LEU A 22 -9.75 -24.85 6.45
CA LEU A 22 -9.14 -23.62 7.00
C LEU A 22 -7.61 -23.65 7.08
N ALA A 23 -6.96 -24.12 6.02
CA ALA A 23 -5.66 -23.59 5.64
C ALA A 23 -5.83 -22.85 4.31
N VAL A 24 -6.69 -21.81 4.29
CA VAL A 24 -6.43 -20.71 3.36
C VAL A 24 -5.11 -20.17 3.84
N SER A 25 -4.02 -20.60 3.21
CA SER A 25 -2.74 -19.94 3.34
C SER A 25 -3.03 -18.47 3.00
N GLN A 26 -3.12 -17.60 4.00
CA GLN A 26 -2.99 -16.18 3.73
C GLN A 26 -1.67 -16.08 2.98
N ALA A 27 -1.73 -15.71 1.70
CA ALA A 27 -0.53 -15.38 0.97
C ALA A 27 0.07 -14.19 1.72
N ALA A 28 1.02 -14.47 2.61
CA ALA A 28 1.73 -13.44 3.33
C ALA A 28 2.64 -12.78 2.29
N TYR A 29 2.22 -11.62 1.81
CA TYR A 29 3.06 -10.73 1.04
C TYR A 29 3.95 -9.96 2.02
N VAL A 30 5.12 -9.52 1.57
CA VAL A 30 6.08 -8.80 2.42
C VAL A 30 5.84 -7.30 2.33
N ASN A 31 6.10 -6.55 3.41
CA ASN A 31 6.13 -5.09 3.36
C ASN A 31 7.40 -4.65 2.62
N VAL A 32 7.28 -4.32 1.33
CA VAL A 32 8.40 -3.94 0.47
C VAL A 32 8.86 -2.49 0.69
N ALA A 33 8.08 -1.69 1.42
CA ALA A 33 8.41 -0.30 1.74
C ALA A 33 9.32 -0.15 2.98
N LEU A 34 9.45 -1.17 3.82
CA LEU A 34 10.23 -1.11 5.05
C LEU A 34 11.68 -0.63 4.77
N ASP A 35 12.09 0.40 5.52
CA ASP A 35 13.39 1.08 5.46
C ASP A 35 13.78 1.58 4.06
N LYS A 36 12.80 1.82 3.19
CA LYS A 36 13.05 2.37 1.85
C LYS A 36 13.18 3.90 1.90
N PRO A 37 13.95 4.50 0.98
CA PRO A 37 14.04 5.95 0.92
C PRO A 37 12.67 6.58 0.69
N ALA A 38 12.33 7.52 1.56
CA ALA A 38 11.10 8.29 1.48
C ALA A 38 11.40 9.78 1.30
N TYR A 39 10.40 10.51 0.84
CA TYR A 39 10.45 11.95 0.69
C TYR A 39 9.10 12.54 1.05
N GLN A 40 9.11 13.72 1.63
CA GLN A 40 7.93 14.53 1.82
C GLN A 40 8.19 15.98 1.46
N LYS A 41 7.13 16.65 0.99
CA LYS A 41 7.18 18.08 0.74
C LYS A 41 6.83 18.85 2.02
N TYR A 42 7.60 19.90 2.31
CA TYR A 42 7.37 20.82 3.43
C TYR A 42 7.45 20.18 4.82
N GLN A 43 8.49 19.37 5.09
CA GLN A 43 8.77 18.84 6.42
C GLN A 43 8.61 19.91 7.52
N TYR A 44 7.96 19.52 8.61
CA TYR A 44 7.86 20.33 9.81
C TYR A 44 9.24 20.41 10.46
N GLN A 45 9.70 21.62 10.77
CA GLN A 45 11.06 21.89 11.28
C GLN A 45 12.15 21.18 10.43
N PRO A 46 12.48 21.71 9.23
CA PRO A 46 13.46 21.09 8.35
C PRO A 46 14.81 20.82 9.05
N GLY A 47 15.32 19.59 8.93
CA GLY A 47 16.55 19.13 9.58
C GLY A 47 16.35 18.45 10.93
N ASP A 48 15.10 18.32 11.40
CA ASP A 48 14.76 17.55 12.59
C ASP A 48 14.20 16.18 12.21
N ASP A 49 14.96 15.13 12.56
CA ASP A 49 14.66 13.73 12.21
C ASP A 49 13.35 13.23 12.85
N ARG A 50 12.84 13.89 13.90
CA ARG A 50 11.53 13.52 14.51
C ARG A 50 10.37 13.63 13.53
N TYR A 51 10.53 14.38 12.46
CA TYR A 51 9.49 14.66 11.47
C TYR A 51 9.82 14.11 10.08
N ASP A 52 10.94 13.40 9.93
CA ASP A 52 11.46 12.97 8.63
C ASP A 52 10.49 12.07 7.85
N ALA A 53 10.59 12.10 6.53
CA ALA A 53 9.77 11.28 5.66
C ALA A 53 9.97 9.76 5.89
N SER A 54 11.17 9.33 6.28
CA SER A 54 11.51 7.93 6.54
C SER A 54 10.75 7.33 7.73
N ASN A 55 10.28 8.18 8.66
CA ASN A 55 9.52 7.72 9.83
C ASN A 55 8.18 7.07 9.45
N ALA A 56 7.69 7.26 8.23
CA ALA A 56 6.49 6.59 7.74
C ALA A 56 6.77 5.21 7.13
N VAL A 57 8.01 4.72 7.14
CA VAL A 57 8.38 3.40 6.61
C VAL A 57 9.40 2.69 7.51
N ASP A 58 9.47 3.05 8.79
CA ASP A 58 10.45 2.55 9.75
C ASP A 58 9.93 1.38 10.60
N GLY A 59 8.68 0.95 10.40
CA GLY A 59 8.07 -0.15 11.13
C GLY A 59 7.42 0.26 12.46
N ARG A 60 7.60 1.50 12.93
CA ARG A 60 7.28 1.92 14.30
C ARG A 60 5.91 2.60 14.36
N LYS A 61 5.03 2.06 15.21
CA LYS A 61 3.62 2.51 15.35
C LYS A 61 3.19 2.69 16.81
N SER A 62 4.16 2.78 17.73
CA SER A 62 3.94 2.81 19.18
C SER A 62 3.59 4.19 19.72
N ASP A 63 4.08 5.25 19.07
CA ASP A 63 3.79 6.64 19.43
C ASP A 63 3.43 7.46 18.19
N LEU A 64 2.12 7.55 17.93
CA LEU A 64 1.53 8.27 16.80
C LEU A 64 1.25 9.75 17.13
N SER A 65 1.96 10.31 18.10
CA SER A 65 1.95 11.74 18.39
C SER A 65 2.90 12.51 17.49
N GLN A 66 2.68 13.81 17.32
CA GLN A 66 3.53 14.68 16.50
C GLN A 66 4.98 14.65 16.99
N GLY A 67 5.19 14.63 18.32
CA GLY A 67 6.52 14.65 18.92
C GLY A 67 7.17 13.27 19.10
N GLY A 68 6.44 12.18 18.79
CA GLY A 68 6.87 10.81 19.07
C GLY A 68 8.00 10.27 18.19
N GLY A 69 8.34 10.99 17.11
CA GLY A 69 9.42 10.59 16.20
C GLY A 69 9.15 9.28 15.43
N GLN A 70 7.87 8.97 15.19
CA GLN A 70 7.38 7.80 14.44
C GLN A 70 6.36 8.23 13.38
N CYS A 71 6.43 9.48 12.94
CA CYS A 71 5.58 9.98 11.86
C CYS A 71 6.37 10.94 10.97
N ALA A 72 6.11 10.85 9.67
CA ALA A 72 6.43 11.89 8.71
C ALA A 72 5.42 13.03 8.88
N ILE A 73 5.91 14.23 9.21
CA ILE A 73 5.09 15.39 9.57
C ILE A 73 5.46 16.58 8.66
N SER A 74 4.47 17.16 7.97
CA SER A 74 4.66 18.35 7.12
C SER A 74 3.83 19.57 7.55
N TYR A 75 4.29 20.77 7.22
CA TYR A 75 3.54 21.99 7.47
C TYR A 75 2.21 22.04 6.70
N TYR A 76 1.21 22.73 7.28
CA TYR A 76 -0.05 23.04 6.62
C TYR A 76 0.18 23.85 5.33
N ARG A 77 -0.29 23.30 4.20
CA ARG A 77 -0.15 23.90 2.87
C ARG A 77 -1.38 23.60 2.01
N GLN A 78 -1.38 24.12 0.79
CA GLN A 78 -2.40 23.80 -0.24
C GLN A 78 -2.23 22.42 -0.84
N THR A 79 -1.05 21.82 -0.71
CA THR A 79 -0.77 20.46 -1.18
C THR A 79 0.06 19.74 -0.13
N ALA A 80 -0.22 18.46 0.04
CA ALA A 80 0.54 17.54 0.84
C ALA A 80 1.03 16.43 -0.07
N THR A 81 2.33 16.12 -0.02
CA THR A 81 2.93 15.09 -0.86
C THR A 81 3.95 14.34 -0.05
N TRP A 82 3.81 13.02 -0.04
CA TRP A 82 4.77 12.09 0.50
C TRP A 82 4.91 10.93 -0.48
N TRP A 83 6.10 10.37 -0.65
CA TRP A 83 6.29 9.14 -1.40
C TRP A 83 7.41 8.29 -0.83
N VAL A 84 7.35 6.99 -1.08
CA VAL A 84 8.43 6.03 -0.87
C VAL A 84 8.95 5.52 -2.21
N ASN A 85 10.27 5.44 -2.35
CA ASN A 85 10.96 4.86 -3.49
C ASN A 85 11.36 3.42 -3.16
N LEU A 86 10.69 2.45 -3.77
CA LEU A 86 10.96 1.02 -3.59
C LEU A 86 12.27 0.55 -4.26
N ILE A 87 13.07 1.47 -4.81
CA ILE A 87 14.35 1.28 -5.52
C ILE A 87 14.19 0.61 -6.89
N THR A 88 13.35 -0.41 -6.97
CA THR A 88 13.02 -1.13 -8.20
C THR A 88 11.51 -1.28 -8.34
N ILE A 89 11.05 -1.70 -9.52
CA ILE A 89 9.64 -2.00 -9.74
C ILE A 89 9.26 -3.29 -9.00
N HIS A 90 8.27 -3.17 -8.11
CA HIS A 90 7.70 -4.25 -7.31
C HIS A 90 6.29 -4.58 -7.82
N SER A 91 5.84 -5.82 -7.58
CA SER A 91 4.43 -6.16 -7.73
C SER A 91 3.72 -5.81 -6.43
N ILE A 92 2.92 -4.75 -6.45
CA ILE A 92 2.18 -4.23 -5.29
C ILE A 92 0.81 -4.90 -5.24
N PHE A 93 0.32 -5.19 -4.04
CA PHE A 93 -1.02 -5.73 -3.81
C PHE A 93 -1.86 -4.81 -2.95
N ASN A 94 -1.41 -4.53 -1.73
CA ASN A 94 -2.12 -3.71 -0.77
C ASN A 94 -1.22 -2.58 -0.29
N ILE A 95 -1.83 -1.43 -0.04
CA ILE A 95 -1.18 -0.29 0.59
C ILE A 95 -1.98 0.05 1.84
N THR A 96 -1.32 0.03 2.99
CA THR A 96 -1.90 0.44 4.27
C THR A 96 -1.26 1.75 4.71
N VAL A 97 -2.08 2.72 5.11
CA VAL A 97 -1.68 4.04 5.58
C VAL A 97 -2.17 4.23 7.00
N TYR A 98 -1.25 4.51 7.92
CA TYR A 98 -1.52 4.87 9.29
C TYR A 98 -1.40 6.39 9.43
N PHE A 99 -2.50 7.04 9.79
CA PHE A 99 -2.50 8.48 10.05
C PHE A 99 -2.07 8.79 11.48
N ARG A 100 -1.51 9.99 11.70
CA ARG A 100 -1.27 10.53 13.04
C ARG A 100 -2.57 10.61 13.83
N THR A 101 -2.55 10.12 15.07
CA THR A 101 -3.73 10.09 15.95
C THR A 101 -3.53 10.80 17.27
N GLU A 102 -2.33 11.30 17.59
CA GLU A 102 -2.00 11.75 18.96
C GLU A 102 -2.23 10.66 20.02
N ASN A 103 -2.17 9.38 19.60
CA ASN A 103 -2.53 8.23 20.42
C ASN A 103 -3.94 8.34 21.05
N SER A 104 -4.84 9.11 20.44
CA SER A 104 -6.17 9.39 20.97
C SER A 104 -7.19 9.62 19.85
N LEU A 105 -8.14 8.69 19.71
CA LEU A 105 -9.23 8.82 18.75
C LEU A 105 -10.09 10.06 19.01
N GLN A 106 -10.23 10.48 20.27
CA GLN A 106 -10.96 11.69 20.62
C GLN A 106 -10.30 12.93 19.99
N TYR A 107 -8.98 13.06 20.10
CA TYR A 107 -8.26 14.17 19.46
C TYR A 107 -8.28 14.07 17.94
N PHE A 108 -8.10 12.86 17.39
CA PHE A 108 -8.15 12.63 15.95
C PHE A 108 -9.47 13.11 15.33
N TYR A 109 -10.62 12.60 15.82
CA TYR A 109 -11.93 12.96 15.28
C TYR A 109 -12.41 14.34 15.74
N GLY A 110 -11.90 14.86 16.86
CA GLY A 110 -12.24 16.19 17.39
C GLY A 110 -11.61 17.37 16.63
N GLY A 111 -10.60 17.14 15.78
CA GLY A 111 -9.95 18.26 15.08
C GLY A 111 -9.04 17.94 13.89
N TRP A 112 -8.43 16.76 13.83
CA TRP A 112 -7.36 16.47 12.86
C TRP A 112 -7.83 15.72 11.60
N SER A 113 -8.82 14.83 11.74
CA SER A 113 -9.34 13.98 10.66
C SER A 113 -9.69 14.74 9.38
N LYS A 114 -10.27 15.94 9.51
CA LYS A 114 -10.68 16.82 8.40
C LYS A 114 -9.56 17.27 7.45
N PHE A 115 -8.29 17.18 7.88
CA PHE A 115 -7.13 17.52 7.06
C PHE A 115 -6.71 16.37 6.14
N PHE A 116 -7.09 15.13 6.46
CA PHE A 116 -6.81 13.96 5.64
C PHE A 116 -7.88 13.73 4.56
N LEU A 117 -9.08 14.31 4.72
CA LEU A 117 -10.16 14.15 3.74
C LEU A 117 -9.73 14.57 2.33
N GLY A 118 -10.17 13.81 1.33
CA GLY A 118 -9.86 14.02 -0.08
C GLY A 118 -8.48 13.51 -0.51
N PHE A 119 -7.79 12.75 0.34
CA PHE A 119 -6.48 12.20 -0.01
C PHE A 119 -6.57 11.19 -1.16
N SER A 120 -5.42 10.92 -1.76
CA SER A 120 -5.27 9.98 -2.87
C SER A 120 -3.96 9.22 -2.72
N VAL A 121 -3.98 7.98 -3.21
CA VAL A 121 -2.81 7.09 -3.25
C VAL A 121 -2.57 6.69 -4.69
N TYR A 122 -1.33 6.81 -5.14
CA TYR A 122 -0.89 6.43 -6.48
C TYR A 122 0.26 5.44 -6.40
N VAL A 123 0.38 4.61 -7.43
CA VAL A 123 1.58 3.85 -7.74
C VAL A 123 2.15 4.36 -9.06
N SER A 124 3.45 4.65 -9.12
CA SER A 124 4.10 5.18 -10.32
C SER A 124 5.50 4.59 -10.51
N ASN A 125 6.03 4.69 -11.73
CA ASN A 125 7.44 4.42 -12.02
C ASN A 125 8.32 5.67 -11.89
N THR A 126 7.70 6.84 -11.66
CA THR A 126 8.38 8.11 -11.45
C THR A 126 7.84 8.80 -10.20
N THR A 127 8.45 9.91 -9.80
CA THR A 127 7.92 10.76 -8.72
C THR A 127 6.71 11.59 -9.16
N ASP A 128 6.33 11.56 -10.43
CA ASP A 128 5.15 12.25 -10.95
C ASP A 128 3.91 11.36 -10.85
N ARG A 129 2.98 11.74 -9.98
CA ARG A 129 1.71 11.03 -9.79
C ARG A 129 0.84 10.99 -11.05
N LEU A 130 0.97 11.98 -11.94
CA LEU A 130 0.16 12.07 -13.17
C LEU A 130 0.57 11.03 -14.21
N GLN A 131 1.71 10.38 -14.03
CA GLN A 131 2.20 9.27 -14.85
C GLN A 131 1.93 7.89 -14.22
N GLY A 132 1.30 7.86 -13.04
CA GLY A 132 1.03 6.65 -12.29
C GLY A 132 -0.43 6.21 -12.36
N THR A 133 -0.70 5.07 -11.74
CA THR A 133 -2.05 4.55 -11.52
C THR A 133 -2.63 5.13 -10.23
N LEU A 134 -3.83 5.72 -10.32
CA LEU A 134 -4.61 6.10 -9.15
C LEU A 134 -5.16 4.83 -8.48
N CYS A 135 -4.60 4.48 -7.32
CA CYS A 135 -5.05 3.32 -6.53
C CYS A 135 -6.26 3.63 -5.66
N PHE A 136 -6.36 4.86 -5.17
CA PHE A 136 -7.47 5.30 -4.34
C PHE A 136 -7.61 6.82 -4.36
N LYS A 137 -8.86 7.28 -4.34
CA LYS A 137 -9.22 8.68 -4.09
C LYS A 137 -10.33 8.69 -3.05
N ASP A 138 -10.12 9.41 -1.95
CA ASP A 138 -11.19 9.69 -1.00
C ASP A 138 -12.15 10.72 -1.60
N ASP A 139 -13.41 10.30 -1.73
CA ASP A 139 -14.56 11.10 -2.13
C ASP A 139 -15.75 10.93 -1.16
N ASN A 140 -15.63 10.04 -0.17
CA ASN A 140 -16.75 9.54 0.62
C ASN A 140 -16.57 9.71 2.14
N PHE A 141 -15.34 9.81 2.65
CA PHE A 141 -15.15 9.93 4.08
C PHE A 141 -15.60 11.30 4.61
N THR A 142 -16.03 11.28 5.88
CA THR A 142 -16.31 12.47 6.67
C THR A 142 -15.29 12.59 7.80
N ALA A 143 -15.26 13.74 8.46
CA ALA A 143 -14.39 13.96 9.61
C ALA A 143 -14.65 12.97 10.77
N LEU A 144 -15.77 12.25 10.78
CA LEU A 144 -16.10 11.24 11.80
C LEU A 144 -15.96 9.79 11.31
N THR A 145 -15.78 9.57 9.99
CA THR A 145 -15.80 8.22 9.39
C THR A 145 -14.50 7.82 8.70
N ILE A 146 -13.59 8.77 8.43
CA ILE A 146 -12.25 8.42 7.92
C ILE A 146 -11.53 7.53 8.95
N PRO A 147 -11.05 6.34 8.57
CA PRO A 147 -10.36 5.46 9.50
C PRO A 147 -8.97 6.01 9.84
N THR A 148 -8.46 5.72 11.03
CA THR A 148 -7.08 6.05 11.42
C THR A 148 -6.04 5.15 10.75
N VAL A 149 -6.46 3.96 10.31
CA VAL A 149 -5.69 3.02 9.49
C VAL A 149 -6.51 2.70 8.26
N PHE A 150 -6.02 3.10 7.10
CA PHE A 150 -6.68 2.92 5.82
C PHE A 150 -5.93 1.88 4.99
N THR A 151 -6.63 0.91 4.40
CA THR A 151 -6.04 -0.05 3.48
C THR A 151 -6.77 -0.01 2.15
N THR A 152 -6.02 0.02 1.05
CA THR A 152 -6.56 -0.17 -0.30
C THR A 152 -5.85 -1.29 -1.04
N THR A 153 -6.59 -2.03 -1.85
CA THR A 153 -6.05 -3.03 -2.77
C THR A 153 -5.72 -2.35 -4.09
N CYS A 154 -4.47 -2.44 -4.53
CA CYS A 154 -3.98 -1.90 -5.79
C CYS A 154 -2.98 -2.87 -6.45
N PRO A 155 -3.48 -3.88 -7.21
CA PRO A 155 -2.66 -4.93 -7.80
C PRO A 155 -1.97 -4.43 -9.08
N VAL A 156 -0.87 -3.69 -8.92
CA VAL A 156 -0.13 -3.05 -10.02
C VAL A 156 1.37 -3.18 -9.83
N HIS A 157 2.13 -2.95 -10.91
CA HIS A 157 3.59 -2.88 -10.86
C HIS A 157 4.01 -1.41 -10.73
N GLY A 158 4.93 -1.13 -9.80
CA GLY A 158 5.50 0.22 -9.69
C GLY A 158 6.68 0.32 -8.75
N GLN A 159 7.37 1.46 -8.83
CA GLN A 159 8.53 1.77 -8.00
C GLN A 159 8.22 2.76 -6.88
N TYR A 160 7.26 3.67 -7.09
CA TYR A 160 6.89 4.69 -6.13
C TYR A 160 5.46 4.47 -5.63
N VAL A 161 5.25 4.56 -4.33
CA VAL A 161 3.93 4.76 -3.73
C VAL A 161 3.84 6.20 -3.27
N ILE A 162 2.80 6.91 -3.72
CA ILE A 162 2.67 8.36 -3.53
C ILE A 162 1.36 8.65 -2.81
N TYR A 163 1.45 9.28 -1.64
CA TYR A 163 0.34 9.92 -0.96
C TYR A 163 0.23 11.38 -1.41
N TYR A 164 -0.98 11.80 -1.76
CA TYR A 164 -1.24 13.17 -2.19
C TYR A 164 -2.58 13.69 -1.67
N ASN A 165 -2.61 14.92 -1.19
CA ASN A 165 -3.84 15.65 -0.87
C ASN A 165 -3.69 17.12 -1.26
N GLU A 166 -4.82 17.80 -1.54
CA GLU A 166 -4.81 19.16 -2.07
C GLU A 166 -6.03 20.01 -1.69
N ARG A 167 -5.81 21.32 -1.66
CA ARG A 167 -6.77 22.41 -1.52
C ARG A 167 -6.39 23.54 -2.49
N LEU A 168 -6.73 23.33 -3.75
CA LEU A 168 -6.37 24.24 -4.85
C LEU A 168 -7.20 25.53 -4.80
N ARG A 169 -6.60 26.65 -5.23
CA ARG A 169 -7.31 27.94 -5.34
C ARG A 169 -8.38 27.85 -6.42
N GLY A 170 -9.57 28.40 -6.14
CA GLY A 170 -10.70 28.41 -7.08
C GLY A 170 -11.46 27.09 -7.19
N VAL A 171 -11.10 26.06 -6.41
CA VAL A 171 -11.82 24.79 -6.34
C VAL A 171 -12.66 24.75 -5.08
N THR A 172 -13.94 24.41 -5.23
CA THR A 172 -14.86 24.19 -4.10
C THR A 172 -14.75 22.74 -3.63
N TYR A 173 -14.27 22.54 -2.41
CA TYR A 173 -14.20 21.22 -1.77
C TYR A 173 -15.46 20.92 -0.95
N PRO A 174 -15.79 19.64 -0.70
CA PRO A 174 -16.94 19.25 0.12
C PRO A 174 -16.94 19.87 1.52
N ARG A 175 -18.14 20.05 2.07
CA ARG A 175 -18.32 20.57 3.43
C ARG A 175 -17.62 19.66 4.45
N GLY A 176 -16.91 20.27 5.40
CA GLY A 176 -16.19 19.55 6.45
C GLY A 176 -14.71 19.33 6.13
N TYR A 177 -14.28 19.53 4.89
CA TYR A 177 -12.86 19.52 4.53
C TYR A 177 -12.18 20.75 5.15
N SER A 178 -10.97 20.55 5.69
CA SER A 178 -10.12 21.68 6.09
C SER A 178 -9.72 22.53 4.87
N PRO A 179 -9.54 23.87 5.00
CA PRO A 179 -9.03 24.71 3.91
C PRO A 179 -7.56 24.45 3.56
N ASN A 180 -6.82 23.74 4.41
CA ASN A 180 -5.43 23.33 4.18
C ASN A 180 -5.27 21.82 4.39
N VAL A 181 -4.16 21.27 3.93
CA VAL A 181 -3.77 19.85 4.08
C VAL A 181 -2.36 19.72 4.66
N PHE A 182 -2.06 18.56 5.22
CA PHE A 182 -0.72 18.10 5.60
C PHE A 182 -0.53 16.63 5.21
N SER A 183 0.69 16.11 5.31
CA SER A 183 1.03 14.70 5.22
C SER A 183 1.53 14.25 6.59
N TYR A 184 0.60 13.88 7.48
CA TYR A 184 0.88 13.36 8.83
C TYR A 184 0.71 11.85 8.83
N LEU A 185 1.70 11.17 8.25
CA LEU A 185 1.69 9.72 8.04
C LEU A 185 2.62 9.08 9.06
N CYS A 186 2.10 8.19 9.90
CA CYS A 186 2.91 7.50 10.89
C CYS A 186 3.44 6.16 10.42
N GLU A 187 2.80 5.56 9.41
CA GLU A 187 3.33 4.39 8.75
C GLU A 187 2.63 4.22 7.40
N VAL A 188 3.35 3.76 6.39
CA VAL A 188 2.86 3.36 5.07
C VAL A 188 3.48 2.02 4.74
N GLU A 189 2.66 0.98 4.83
CA GLU A 189 3.06 -0.38 4.51
C GLU A 189 2.62 -0.72 3.09
N VAL A 190 3.55 -1.23 2.29
CA VAL A 190 3.29 -1.63 0.90
C VAL A 190 3.50 -3.12 0.80
N TYR A 191 2.40 -3.88 0.78
CA TYR A 191 2.43 -5.33 0.72
C TYR A 191 2.45 -5.79 -0.73
N GLY A 192 3.44 -6.60 -1.06
CA GLY A 192 3.64 -7.11 -2.41
C GLY A 192 4.81 -8.07 -2.48
N CYS A 193 5.39 -8.21 -3.67
CA CYS A 193 6.61 -8.97 -3.89
C CYS A 193 7.71 -8.13 -4.55
N PRO A 194 8.98 -8.39 -4.18
CA PRO A 194 10.14 -7.93 -4.93
C PRO A 194 10.01 -8.24 -6.43
N GLY A 195 10.48 -7.32 -7.26
CA GLY A 195 10.45 -7.49 -8.70
C GLY A 195 11.12 -8.80 -9.13
N GLY A 196 10.39 -9.64 -9.87
CA GLY A 196 10.85 -10.96 -10.29
C GLY A 196 10.41 -12.12 -9.40
N PHE A 197 9.58 -11.88 -8.38
CA PHE A 197 9.03 -12.93 -7.51
C PHE A 197 7.50 -12.85 -7.41
N TYR A 198 6.87 -13.99 -7.15
CA TYR A 198 5.43 -14.15 -6.96
C TYR A 198 5.12 -15.31 -6.01
N GLY A 199 3.83 -15.53 -5.74
CA GLY A 199 3.33 -16.61 -4.90
C GLY A 199 3.29 -16.23 -3.42
N ALA A 200 2.96 -17.21 -2.58
CA ALA A 200 2.98 -17.03 -1.13
C ALA A 200 4.40 -16.72 -0.66
N ASN A 201 4.56 -15.71 0.22
CA ASN A 201 5.87 -15.24 0.72
C ASN A 201 6.87 -14.80 -0.34
N CYS A 202 6.42 -14.57 -1.59
CA CYS A 202 7.29 -14.21 -2.70
C CYS A 202 8.41 -15.23 -2.94
N SER A 203 8.15 -16.51 -2.66
CA SER A 203 9.16 -17.56 -2.71
C SER A 203 9.41 -18.13 -4.11
N THR A 204 8.58 -17.78 -5.10
CA THR A 204 8.69 -18.31 -6.45
C THR A 204 9.19 -17.23 -7.40
N ALA A 205 10.27 -17.50 -8.13
CA ALA A 205 10.75 -16.60 -9.17
C ALA A 205 9.77 -16.55 -10.35
N CYS A 206 9.57 -15.39 -10.95
CA CYS A 206 8.79 -15.24 -12.18
C CYS A 206 9.34 -16.21 -13.25
N PRO A 207 8.48 -16.89 -14.03
CA PRO A 207 8.93 -17.85 -15.05
C PRO A 207 9.86 -17.26 -16.10
N ASP A 208 9.72 -15.96 -16.38
CA ASP A 208 10.63 -15.22 -17.24
C ASP A 208 11.25 -14.05 -16.46
N THR A 209 12.58 -13.95 -16.48
CA THR A 209 13.34 -12.93 -15.74
C THR A 209 13.12 -11.53 -16.27
N ASN A 210 12.67 -11.38 -17.52
CA ASN A 210 12.42 -10.09 -18.16
C ASN A 210 10.97 -9.64 -18.03
N CYS A 211 10.15 -10.39 -17.28
CA CYS A 211 8.76 -10.06 -17.01
C CYS A 211 8.57 -9.44 -15.63
N TYR A 212 7.60 -8.53 -15.55
CA TYR A 212 6.82 -8.27 -14.35
C TYR A 212 5.66 -9.27 -14.35
N CYS A 213 5.66 -10.20 -13.40
CA CYS A 213 4.68 -11.28 -13.37
C CYS A 213 3.57 -11.04 -12.35
N HIS A 214 2.40 -11.61 -12.61
CA HIS A 214 1.24 -11.54 -11.74
C HIS A 214 1.54 -12.18 -10.39
N LEU A 215 1.30 -11.42 -9.32
CA LEU A 215 1.62 -11.77 -7.93
C LEU A 215 1.14 -13.17 -7.48
N LYS A 216 -0.02 -13.63 -7.96
CA LYS A 216 -0.57 -14.96 -7.65
C LYS A 216 -0.20 -16.06 -8.66
N THR A 217 -0.39 -15.82 -9.96
CA THR A 217 -0.29 -16.86 -10.98
C THR A 217 1.10 -16.98 -11.61
N GLY A 218 1.97 -15.98 -11.46
CA GLY A 218 3.26 -15.92 -12.14
C GLY A 218 3.16 -15.61 -13.64
N THR A 219 1.95 -15.35 -14.16
CA THR A 219 1.74 -14.98 -15.57
C THR A 219 2.43 -13.66 -15.89
N CYS A 220 3.19 -13.58 -16.98
CA CYS A 220 3.81 -12.33 -17.41
C CYS A 220 2.74 -11.29 -17.74
N GLN A 221 2.83 -10.10 -17.15
CA GLN A 221 1.88 -8.99 -17.36
C GLN A 221 2.50 -7.80 -18.07
N GLY A 222 3.83 -7.73 -18.13
CA GLY A 222 4.54 -6.66 -18.82
C GLY A 222 6.04 -6.92 -18.86
N CYS A 223 6.72 -6.27 -19.80
CA CYS A 223 8.16 -6.43 -19.98
C CYS A 223 8.97 -5.39 -19.23
N LYS A 224 10.09 -5.83 -18.68
CA LYS A 224 11.15 -4.95 -18.20
C LYS A 224 11.69 -4.11 -19.36
N PRO A 225 12.21 -2.90 -19.08
CA PRO A 225 12.81 -2.05 -20.11
C PRO A 225 13.85 -2.81 -20.95
N GLY A 226 13.76 -2.66 -22.26
CA GLY A 226 14.65 -3.34 -23.22
C GLY A 226 14.16 -4.71 -23.70
N TYR A 227 12.97 -5.17 -23.28
CA TYR A 227 12.37 -6.43 -23.73
C TYR A 227 10.94 -6.24 -24.23
N GLN A 228 10.52 -7.14 -25.12
CA GLN A 228 9.20 -7.14 -25.75
C GLN A 228 8.71 -8.55 -26.14
N GLY A 229 7.47 -8.63 -26.63
CA GLY A 229 6.79 -9.87 -27.01
C GLY A 229 6.02 -10.52 -25.85
N TYR A 230 5.26 -11.57 -26.15
CA TYR A 230 4.30 -12.20 -25.21
C TYR A 230 4.91 -12.67 -23.88
N LEU A 231 6.20 -13.02 -23.87
CA LEU A 231 6.95 -13.45 -22.69
C LEU A 231 8.20 -12.61 -22.43
N CYS A 232 8.36 -11.46 -23.08
CA CYS A 232 9.54 -10.60 -22.88
C CYS A 232 10.88 -11.28 -23.21
N LYS A 233 10.86 -12.26 -24.13
CA LYS A 233 12.04 -13.00 -24.57
C LYS A 233 12.82 -12.30 -25.69
N LEU A 234 12.19 -11.33 -26.35
CA LEU A 234 12.81 -10.59 -27.44
C LEU A 234 13.41 -9.31 -26.88
N ALA A 235 14.71 -9.11 -27.07
CA ALA A 235 15.32 -7.82 -26.80
C ALA A 235 14.75 -6.78 -27.78
N CYS A 236 14.55 -5.56 -27.31
CA CYS A 236 14.25 -4.43 -28.20
C CYS A 236 15.51 -4.10 -29.02
N ASP A 237 15.32 -3.76 -30.30
CA ASP A 237 16.42 -3.23 -31.11
C ASP A 237 17.00 -1.96 -30.46
N LYS A 238 18.33 -1.80 -30.54
CA LYS A 238 19.03 -0.63 -29.96
C LYS A 238 18.47 0.65 -30.59
N GLY A 239 17.55 1.31 -29.87
CA GLY A 239 16.85 2.51 -30.32
C GLY A 239 15.42 2.68 -29.78
N TRP A 240 14.77 1.61 -29.31
CA TRP A 240 13.42 1.68 -28.73
C TRP A 240 13.43 1.72 -27.20
N SER A 241 13.52 2.92 -26.62
CA SER A 241 13.06 3.15 -25.24
C SER A 241 11.53 3.28 -25.27
N THR A 242 10.80 2.24 -24.87
CA THR A 242 9.35 2.31 -24.74
C THR A 242 8.99 3.18 -23.53
N ASN A 243 8.54 4.40 -23.82
CA ASN A 243 7.66 5.15 -22.93
C ASN A 243 6.39 4.31 -22.77
N LEU A 244 6.25 3.60 -21.66
CA LEU A 244 5.01 2.89 -21.32
C LEU A 244 3.91 3.93 -21.04
N LYS A 245 3.14 4.25 -22.07
CA LYS A 245 1.74 4.69 -21.94
C LYS A 245 0.87 3.45 -22.06
N GLY A 246 0.10 3.15 -21.02
CA GLY A 246 -0.94 2.15 -20.96
C GLY A 246 -1.85 2.48 -19.80
#